data_AF-A0AAE6TMP4-F1
#
_entry.id   AF-A0AAE6TMP4-F1
#
_cell.length_a   1.000
_cell.length_b   1.000
_cell.length_c   1.000
_cell.angle_alpha   90.00
_cell.angle_beta   90.00
_cell.angle_gamma   90.00
#
_symmetry.space_group_name_H-M   'P 1'
#
loop_
_entity.id
_entity.type
_entity.pdbx_description
1 polymer ?
#
loop_
_entity_poly.entity_id
_entity_poly.type
_entity_poly.pdbx_seq_one_letter_code
_entity_poly.pdbx_strand_id
1 'polypeptide(L)'
;MTVAAPLGLVTLTAAGLFLGAGPVRTAAVWLAFGVLVLCLGAVGSSVVRAGGPRRRTYARAVRAASSASGGDRSAALPARLHGTPWPSLRAVGLLIGLPTLVCLWIVLAVAEPDSGSRAVALREAGAVTGTFRIAAIEHEVTEGRGRRAHATAGYTVLLPPANGQQGGRGVPATFTAATERRHEVGGTLYVGHVPGHPELGAVGDDQRAEVERKLSGRAVEASTSWVAAGIWILVTLALCAGWWREGVTRRGARSTGEGWVALRVRVTGGGKHTDAPPAEGTDQMTARERRDHTRQLKCLLLAVDGTDRTVPFHGELSSTVAGTVLAGTSGLLVWHPQRRRSKDVLAELIGDDGWQLPGAVPARVAQDVAQDMAAAAPAPESGPVTEGGAGRQVRLLDLGAAWSATVPKPLLAGLVCSVAIMGALLAVPDNGAWRLWAGAVGLLAPLAALLVQVSLADEGRA
;
A
#
# COMPACT_ATOMS: atom_id res chain seq x y z
N MET A 1 -7.52 -2.77 11.58
CA MET A 1 -6.57 -3.41 10.64
C MET A 1 -6.21 -2.50 9.48
N THR A 2 -7.16 -2.14 8.60
CA THR A 2 -6.88 -1.47 7.31
C THR A 2 -6.25 -0.08 7.42
N VAL A 3 -6.53 0.68 8.49
CA VAL A 3 -5.97 2.03 8.71
C VAL A 3 -4.80 2.01 9.71
N ALA A 4 -4.77 1.03 10.63
CA ALA A 4 -3.77 0.97 11.69
C ALA A 4 -2.35 0.67 11.18
N ALA A 5 -2.21 -0.23 10.19
CA ALA A 5 -0.92 -0.55 9.59
C ALA A 5 -0.28 0.64 8.83
N PRO A 6 -0.98 1.35 7.92
CA PRO A 6 -0.38 2.52 7.26
C PRO A 6 -0.08 3.66 8.25
N LEU A 7 -0.92 3.87 9.27
CA LEU A 7 -0.62 4.82 10.34
C LEU A 7 0.66 4.43 11.10
N GLY A 8 0.81 3.15 11.47
CA GLY A 8 2.01 2.64 12.13
C GLY A 8 3.28 2.86 11.28
N LEU A 9 3.21 2.58 9.98
CA LEU A 9 4.31 2.86 9.04
C LEU A 9 4.63 4.35 8.98
N VAL A 10 3.63 5.23 8.83
CA VAL A 10 3.84 6.68 8.78
C VAL A 10 4.47 7.18 10.07
N THR A 11 4.01 6.71 11.23
CA THR A 11 4.60 7.08 12.51
C THR A 11 6.04 6.61 12.66
N LEU A 12 6.38 5.40 12.19
CA LEU A 12 7.76 4.91 12.18
C LEU A 12 8.66 5.74 11.27
N THR A 13 8.21 6.03 10.05
CA THR A 13 8.97 6.84 9.09
C THR A 13 9.16 8.27 9.60
N ALA A 14 8.10 8.89 10.13
CA ALA A 14 8.17 10.24 10.68
C ALA A 14 9.06 10.31 11.94
N ALA A 15 8.97 9.31 12.82
CA ALA A 15 9.84 9.23 13.99
C ALA A 15 11.32 9.05 13.61
N GLY A 16 11.61 8.30 12.55
CA GLY A 16 12.97 8.15 12.02
C GLY A 16 13.52 9.42 11.36
N LEU A 17 12.69 10.14 10.61
CA LEU A 17 13.09 11.32 9.85
C LEU A 17 13.19 12.60 10.71
N PHE A 18 12.27 12.80 11.66
CA PHE A 18 12.09 14.10 12.31
C PHE A 18 12.41 14.12 13.80
N LEU A 19 12.32 12.99 14.51
CA LEU A 19 12.56 12.97 15.95
C LEU A 19 14.04 12.73 16.27
N GLY A 20 14.57 13.53 17.20
CA GLY A 20 15.87 13.27 17.83
C GLY A 20 15.82 12.06 18.76
N ALA A 21 16.99 11.56 19.18
CA ALA A 21 17.06 10.51 20.18
C ALA A 21 16.40 10.98 21.49
N GLY A 22 15.51 10.20 22.08
CA GLY A 22 14.81 10.59 23.31
C GLY A 22 13.63 9.68 23.63
N PRO A 23 13.06 9.79 24.85
CA PRO A 23 12.02 8.87 25.32
C PRO A 23 10.77 8.90 24.43
N VAL A 24 10.43 10.07 23.86
CA VAL A 24 9.30 10.23 22.94
C VAL A 24 9.51 9.45 21.64
N ARG A 25 10.71 9.53 21.04
CA ARG A 25 11.05 8.76 19.83
C ARG A 25 11.00 7.28 20.12
N THR A 26 11.62 6.84 21.21
CA THR A 26 11.67 5.43 21.62
C THR A 26 10.25 4.88 21.82
N ALA A 27 9.40 5.60 22.57
CA ALA A 27 8.02 5.20 22.77
C ALA A 27 7.22 5.13 21.46
N ALA A 28 7.33 6.15 20.60
CA ALA A 28 6.63 6.20 19.33
C ALA A 28 7.04 5.06 18.39
N VAL A 29 8.35 4.79 18.27
CA VAL A 29 8.90 3.71 17.44
C VAL A 29 8.41 2.34 17.92
N TRP A 30 8.55 2.03 19.21
CA TRP A 30 8.14 0.72 19.73
C TRP A 30 6.63 0.51 19.73
N LEU A 31 5.84 1.56 20.00
CA LEU A 31 4.38 1.48 19.94
C LEU A 31 3.92 1.23 18.50
N ALA A 32 4.46 1.98 17.54
CA ALA A 32 4.14 1.80 16.12
C ALA A 32 4.58 0.42 15.58
N PHE A 33 5.76 -0.06 15.99
CA PHE A 33 6.22 -1.41 15.67
C PHE A 33 5.31 -2.48 16.28
N GLY A 34 4.90 -2.32 17.54
CA GLY A 34 3.94 -3.21 18.20
C GLY A 34 2.59 -3.27 17.47
N VAL A 35 2.08 -2.13 17.00
CA VAL A 35 0.86 -2.08 16.17
C VAL A 35 1.04 -2.87 14.86
N LEU A 36 2.21 -2.80 14.20
CA LEU A 36 2.48 -3.59 13.00
C LEU A 36 2.51 -5.10 13.30
N VAL A 37 3.16 -5.51 14.38
CA VAL A 37 3.19 -6.92 14.82
C VAL A 37 1.78 -7.42 15.12
N LEU A 38 0.95 -6.64 15.82
CA LEU A 38 -0.45 -6.98 16.08
C LEU A 38 -1.28 -7.08 14.80
N CYS A 39 -1.07 -6.16 13.85
CA CYS A 39 -1.72 -6.22 12.54
C CYS A 39 -1.37 -7.51 11.80
N LEU A 40 -0.09 -7.87 11.77
CA LEU A 40 0.39 -9.09 11.12
C LEU A 40 -0.12 -10.35 11.82
N GLY A 41 -0.11 -10.38 13.16
CA GLY A 41 -0.63 -11.47 13.97
C GLY A 41 -2.12 -11.72 13.74
N ALA A 42 -2.93 -10.66 13.64
CA ALA A 42 -4.34 -10.81 13.34
C ALA A 42 -4.59 -11.32 11.91
N VAL A 43 -3.84 -10.83 10.91
CA VAL A 43 -3.90 -11.36 9.54
C VAL A 43 -3.51 -12.84 9.54
N GLY A 44 -2.40 -13.20 10.18
CA GLY A 44 -1.95 -14.59 10.32
C GLY A 44 -2.99 -15.49 11.00
N SER A 45 -3.58 -15.03 12.09
CA SER A 45 -4.67 -15.76 12.77
C SER A 45 -5.88 -15.97 11.85
N SER A 46 -6.20 -14.97 11.02
CA SER A 46 -7.29 -15.07 10.05
C SER A 46 -6.97 -16.06 8.93
N VAL A 47 -5.71 -16.15 8.46
CA VAL A 47 -5.26 -17.13 7.46
C VAL A 47 -5.32 -18.55 8.04
N VAL A 48 -4.82 -18.75 9.27
CA VAL A 48 -4.79 -20.05 9.95
C VAL A 48 -6.21 -20.54 10.24
N ARG A 49 -7.08 -19.67 10.78
CA ARG A 49 -8.51 -19.98 11.01
C ARG A 49 -9.28 -20.14 9.70
N ALA A 50 -8.89 -19.43 8.65
CA ALA A 50 -9.52 -19.57 7.34
C ALA A 50 -9.28 -20.96 6.77
N GLY A 51 -8.07 -21.50 6.92
CA GLY A 51 -7.66 -22.92 6.94
C GLY A 51 -8.14 -23.84 5.81
N GLY A 52 -8.99 -23.35 4.93
CA GLY A 52 -9.69 -24.09 3.91
C GLY A 52 -9.61 -23.36 2.58
N PRO A 53 -9.95 -24.05 1.48
CA PRO A 53 -9.80 -23.54 0.13
C PRO A 53 -10.55 -22.21 -0.02
N ARG A 54 -10.06 -21.29 -0.88
CA ARG A 54 -10.69 -19.99 -1.21
C ARG A 54 -12.21 -20.10 -1.40
N ARG A 55 -12.69 -21.24 -1.90
CA ARG A 55 -14.11 -21.61 -1.98
C ARG A 55 -14.89 -21.41 -0.67
N ARG A 56 -14.33 -21.79 0.49
CA ARG A 56 -14.97 -21.66 1.81
C ARG A 56 -15.08 -20.22 2.30
N THR A 57 -14.11 -19.35 1.99
CA THR A 57 -14.17 -17.94 2.36
C THR A 57 -15.20 -17.19 1.52
N TYR A 58 -15.22 -17.44 0.21
CA TYR A 58 -16.28 -16.96 -0.67
C TYR A 58 -17.66 -17.45 -0.21
N ALA A 59 -17.81 -18.73 0.13
CA ALA A 59 -19.07 -19.27 0.63
C ALA A 59 -19.50 -18.69 2.01
N ARG A 60 -18.56 -18.25 2.85
CA ARG A 60 -18.89 -17.53 4.10
C ARG A 60 -19.35 -16.10 3.81
N ALA A 61 -18.70 -15.41 2.88
CA ALA A 61 -19.08 -14.04 2.49
C ALA A 61 -20.48 -14.03 1.87
N VAL A 62 -20.79 -15.00 1.00
CA VAL A 62 -22.14 -15.19 0.44
C VAL A 62 -23.15 -15.46 1.56
N ARG A 63 -22.85 -16.36 2.49
CA ARG A 63 -23.74 -16.66 3.65
C ARG A 63 -23.99 -15.46 4.57
N ALA A 64 -22.99 -14.62 4.79
CA ALA A 64 -23.12 -13.42 5.63
C ALA A 64 -23.89 -12.29 4.94
N ALA A 65 -23.88 -12.26 3.60
CA ALA A 65 -24.68 -11.34 2.80
C ALA A 65 -26.12 -11.85 2.62
N SER A 66 -26.33 -13.18 2.62
CA SER A 66 -27.64 -13.81 2.45
C SER A 66 -28.51 -13.82 3.71
N SER A 67 -27.94 -13.68 4.90
CA SER A 67 -28.68 -13.71 6.17
C SER A 67 -29.53 -12.46 6.45
N ALA A 68 -29.60 -11.51 5.51
CA ALA A 68 -30.27 -10.23 5.68
C ALA A 68 -31.72 -10.20 5.15
N SER A 69 -32.17 -11.22 4.41
CA SER A 69 -33.52 -11.27 3.84
C SER A 69 -34.51 -11.96 4.79
N GLY A 70 -35.18 -11.14 5.62
CA GLY A 70 -36.42 -11.54 6.28
C GLY A 70 -37.60 -11.20 5.38
N GLY A 71 -38.21 -12.21 4.74
CA GLY A 71 -39.52 -12.06 4.10
C GLY A 71 -39.51 -11.88 2.58
N ASP A 72 -40.21 -12.82 1.94
CA ASP A 72 -40.70 -12.89 0.57
C ASP A 72 -39.70 -12.87 -0.61
N ARG A 73 -39.64 -13.99 -1.33
CA ARG A 73 -38.74 -14.26 -2.48
C ARG A 73 -39.21 -13.59 -3.78
N SER A 74 -40.06 -12.58 -3.67
CA SER A 74 -40.68 -11.95 -4.83
C SER A 74 -39.63 -11.25 -5.71
N ALA A 75 -39.82 -11.35 -7.03
CA ALA A 75 -38.95 -10.83 -8.08
C ALA A 75 -38.84 -9.29 -8.14
N ALA A 76 -39.27 -8.59 -7.08
CA ALA A 76 -39.24 -7.13 -7.00
C ALA A 76 -37.81 -6.57 -6.93
N LEU A 77 -37.55 -5.51 -7.70
CA LEU A 77 -36.29 -4.76 -7.64
C LEU A 77 -36.13 -4.06 -6.29
N PRO A 78 -34.93 -4.08 -5.68
CA PRO A 78 -34.67 -3.32 -4.48
C PRO A 78 -34.61 -1.82 -4.79
N ALA A 79 -35.39 -1.01 -4.07
CA ALA A 79 -35.51 0.44 -4.29
C ALA A 79 -34.17 1.21 -4.25
N ARG A 80 -33.15 0.67 -3.57
CA ARG A 80 -31.80 1.23 -3.51
C ARG A 80 -30.74 0.16 -3.74
N LEU A 81 -29.83 0.45 -4.67
CA LEU A 81 -28.60 -0.30 -4.90
C LEU A 81 -27.47 0.35 -4.11
N HIS A 82 -26.71 -0.47 -3.40
CA HIS A 82 -25.56 0.00 -2.64
C HIS A 82 -24.41 0.33 -3.59
N GLY A 83 -23.75 1.45 -3.33
CA GLY A 83 -22.49 1.78 -3.98
C GLY A 83 -21.33 0.93 -3.48
N THR A 84 -20.18 1.05 -4.11
CA THR A 84 -18.91 0.44 -3.66
C THR A 84 -18.01 1.47 -2.98
N PRO A 85 -18.29 1.91 -1.73
CA PRO A 85 -17.39 2.87 -1.07
C PRO A 85 -16.11 2.18 -0.56
N TRP A 86 -16.14 0.88 -0.29
CA TRP A 86 -15.11 0.13 0.42
C TRP A 86 -13.80 -0.22 -0.33
N PRO A 87 -13.76 -0.46 -1.66
CA PRO A 87 -12.48 -0.64 -2.35
C PRO A 87 -11.59 0.60 -2.26
N SER A 88 -12.14 1.78 -1.93
CA SER A 88 -11.38 3.02 -1.76
C SER A 88 -10.45 3.05 -0.54
N LEU A 89 -10.90 2.62 0.63
CA LEU A 89 -10.11 2.73 1.87
C LEU A 89 -8.92 1.75 1.91
N ARG A 90 -9.09 0.54 1.36
CA ARG A 90 -8.01 -0.46 1.29
C ARG A 90 -6.99 -0.11 0.21
N ALA A 91 -7.45 0.37 -0.94
CA ALA A 91 -6.59 0.87 -2.00
C ALA A 91 -5.80 2.09 -1.51
N VAL A 92 -6.46 3.07 -0.88
CA VAL A 92 -5.78 4.23 -0.28
C VAL A 92 -4.77 3.78 0.79
N GLY A 93 -5.12 2.82 1.64
CA GLY A 93 -4.20 2.25 2.62
C GLY A 93 -2.96 1.60 1.98
N LEU A 94 -3.09 0.92 0.84
CA LEU A 94 -1.97 0.36 0.08
C LEU A 94 -1.16 1.44 -0.64
N LEU A 95 -1.83 2.43 -1.25
CA LEU A 95 -1.20 3.53 -1.98
C LEU A 95 -0.37 4.43 -1.07
N ILE A 96 -0.77 4.55 0.20
CA ILE A 96 0.02 5.21 1.24
C ILE A 96 1.05 4.22 1.81
N GLY A 97 0.62 3.03 2.22
CA GLY A 97 1.46 2.07 2.94
C GLY A 97 2.70 1.60 2.16
N LEU A 98 2.59 1.35 0.86
CA LEU A 98 3.71 0.90 0.01
C LEU A 98 4.85 1.93 -0.06
N PRO A 99 4.63 3.19 -0.50
CA PRO A 99 5.71 4.18 -0.52
C PRO A 99 6.22 4.49 0.88
N THR A 100 5.37 4.46 1.92
CA THR A 100 5.83 4.64 3.30
C THR A 100 6.72 3.50 3.76
N LEU A 101 6.41 2.26 3.40
CA LEU A 101 7.23 1.08 3.70
C LEU A 101 8.59 1.17 3.01
N VAL A 102 8.63 1.55 1.73
CA VAL A 102 9.89 1.74 0.99
C VAL A 102 10.72 2.85 1.63
N CYS A 103 10.10 4.00 1.93
CA CYS A 103 10.76 5.11 2.60
C CYS A 103 11.29 4.70 3.98
N LEU A 104 10.51 3.94 4.76
CA LEU A 104 10.94 3.42 6.06
C LEU A 104 12.17 2.51 5.91
N TRP A 105 12.19 1.59 4.94
CA TRP A 105 13.35 0.73 4.72
C TRP A 105 14.58 1.52 4.28
N ILE A 106 14.43 2.54 3.45
CA ILE A 106 15.52 3.45 3.08
C ILE A 106 16.04 4.18 4.33
N VAL A 107 15.14 4.70 5.17
CA VAL A 107 15.51 5.34 6.44
C VAL A 107 16.21 4.35 7.36
N LEU A 108 15.74 3.12 7.51
CA LEU A 108 16.40 2.12 8.36
C LEU A 108 17.76 1.65 7.83
N ALA A 109 17.93 1.66 6.50
CA ALA A 109 19.15 1.24 5.83
C ALA A 109 20.21 2.34 5.73
N VAL A 110 19.79 3.60 5.55
CA VAL A 110 20.65 4.76 5.26
C VAL A 110 20.69 5.76 6.42
N ALA A 111 19.59 5.96 7.15
CA ALA A 111 19.53 6.95 8.21
C ALA A 111 20.21 6.42 9.48
N GLU A 112 21.46 6.83 9.61
CA GLU A 112 22.32 6.69 10.76
C GLU A 112 21.70 7.38 11.98
N PRO A 113 21.26 6.72 13.06
CA PRO A 113 21.30 7.40 14.34
C PRO A 113 22.78 7.60 14.69
N ASP A 114 23.38 8.67 14.17
CA ASP A 114 24.76 9.05 14.44
C ASP A 114 24.84 9.65 15.86
N SER A 115 24.50 8.79 16.82
CA SER A 115 24.67 8.99 18.24
C SER A 115 25.69 7.96 18.68
N GLY A 116 26.91 8.05 18.15
CA GLY A 116 28.05 7.38 18.77
C GLY A 116 27.99 7.65 20.28
N SER A 117 28.38 6.67 21.12
CA SER A 117 28.30 6.77 22.58
C SER A 117 28.79 8.12 23.13
N ARG A 118 29.75 8.75 22.44
CA ARG A 118 30.26 10.09 22.68
C ARG A 118 29.24 11.22 22.49
N ALA A 119 28.45 11.24 21.41
CA ALA A 119 27.44 12.27 21.18
C ALA A 119 26.30 12.20 22.22
N VAL A 120 25.94 10.99 22.65
CA VAL A 120 24.97 10.77 23.74
C VAL A 120 25.53 11.30 25.06
N ALA A 121 26.76 10.93 25.41
CA ALA A 121 27.42 11.39 26.63
C ALA A 121 27.57 12.92 26.68
N LEU A 122 27.94 13.53 25.55
CA LEU A 122 28.03 14.99 25.43
C LEU A 122 26.66 15.66 25.61
N ARG A 123 25.60 15.10 25.02
CA ARG A 123 24.24 15.64 25.18
C ARG A 123 23.76 15.56 26.63
N GLU A 124 23.92 14.42 27.28
CA GLU A 124 23.49 14.21 28.67
C GLU A 124 24.23 15.12 29.65
N ALA A 125 25.50 15.42 29.35
CA ALA A 125 26.33 16.33 30.13
C ALA A 125 26.15 17.82 29.77
N GLY A 126 25.19 18.18 28.91
CA GLY A 126 24.85 19.57 28.61
C GLY A 126 25.80 20.25 27.62
N ALA A 127 26.16 19.57 26.53
CA ALA A 127 27.07 20.11 25.52
C ALA A 127 26.62 21.46 24.94
N VAL A 128 27.59 22.33 24.72
CA VAL A 128 27.46 23.64 24.08
C VAL A 128 28.19 23.64 22.75
N THR A 129 27.59 24.27 21.74
CA THR A 129 28.19 24.46 20.42
C THR A 129 29.02 25.74 20.37
N GLY A 130 30.28 25.64 19.99
CA GLY A 130 31.17 26.78 19.77
C GLY A 130 32.00 26.62 18.49
N THR A 131 32.71 27.66 18.11
CA THR A 131 33.66 27.62 16.98
C THR A 131 35.09 27.44 17.49
N PHE A 132 35.79 26.46 16.95
CA PHE A 132 37.15 26.14 17.35
C PHE A 132 38.09 26.05 16.16
N ARG A 133 39.36 26.37 16.39
CA ARG A 133 40.41 26.26 15.36
C ARG A 133 40.92 24.82 15.28
N ILE A 134 41.14 24.38 14.05
CA ILE A 134 41.72 23.07 13.73
C ILE A 134 43.20 23.10 14.09
N ALA A 135 43.62 22.22 14.97
CA ALA A 135 45.02 22.04 15.37
C ALA A 135 45.74 21.00 14.50
N ALA A 136 45.04 19.94 14.08
CA ALA A 136 45.59 18.93 13.18
C ALA A 136 44.49 18.32 12.31
N ILE A 137 44.87 17.86 11.11
CA ILE A 137 44.03 17.12 10.16
C ILE A 137 44.76 15.83 9.84
N GLU A 138 44.07 14.69 10.02
CA GLU A 138 44.60 13.36 9.76
C GLU A 138 43.63 12.57 8.89
N HIS A 139 44.15 11.56 8.16
CA HIS A 139 43.34 10.59 7.40
C HIS A 139 42.32 11.24 6.43
N GLU A 140 42.72 12.30 5.72
CA GLU A 140 41.83 12.98 4.76
C GLU A 140 41.57 12.11 3.52
N VAL A 141 40.29 11.84 3.25
CA VAL A 141 39.78 11.18 2.04
C VAL A 141 38.94 12.20 1.27
N THR A 142 39.26 12.41 -0.01
CA THR A 142 38.59 13.42 -0.85
C THR A 142 37.95 12.85 -2.10
N GLU A 143 36.73 13.30 -2.41
CA GLU A 143 36.02 12.97 -3.65
C GLU A 143 36.31 13.97 -4.78
N GLY A 144 37.57 14.35 -4.97
CA GLY A 144 37.97 15.20 -6.10
C GLY A 144 39.24 16.04 -5.88
N ARG A 145 39.71 16.67 -6.96
CA ARG A 145 40.85 17.60 -6.94
C ARG A 145 40.34 19.04 -6.89
N GLY A 146 39.96 19.53 -5.72
CA GLY A 146 39.57 20.93 -5.56
C GLY A 146 39.29 21.32 -4.13
N ARG A 147 39.36 22.62 -3.82
CA ARG A 147 39.07 23.15 -2.47
C ARG A 147 37.60 23.01 -2.06
N ARG A 148 36.70 22.96 -3.05
CA ARG A 148 35.25 22.73 -2.87
C ARG A 148 34.84 21.27 -3.01
N ALA A 149 35.81 20.34 -3.00
CA ALA A 149 35.48 18.92 -3.01
C ALA A 149 35.05 18.49 -1.61
N HIS A 150 34.06 17.60 -1.55
CA HIS A 150 33.71 16.90 -0.33
C HIS A 150 34.93 16.14 0.21
N ALA A 151 35.15 16.26 1.51
CA ALA A 151 36.28 15.63 2.19
C ALA A 151 35.82 15.03 3.51
N THR A 152 36.26 13.82 3.80
CA THR A 152 36.11 13.20 5.12
C THR A 152 37.48 13.16 5.77
N ALA A 153 37.64 13.74 6.96
CA ALA A 153 38.92 13.75 7.66
C ALA A 153 38.75 13.64 9.18
N GLY A 154 39.81 13.20 9.85
CA GLY A 154 39.96 13.30 11.30
C GLY A 154 40.47 14.69 11.68
N TYR A 155 39.68 15.45 12.42
CA TYR A 155 40.03 16.78 12.91
C TYR A 155 40.39 16.73 14.38
N THR A 156 41.47 17.42 14.75
CA THR A 156 41.84 17.67 16.14
C THR A 156 41.62 19.14 16.47
N VAL A 157 40.88 19.43 17.53
CA VAL A 157 40.67 20.80 18.06
C VAL A 157 41.14 20.88 19.50
N LEU A 158 41.49 22.08 19.97
CA LEU A 158 41.87 22.31 21.37
C LEU A 158 40.69 22.89 22.14
N LEU A 159 40.16 22.12 23.09
CA LEU A 159 39.09 22.54 23.98
C LEU A 159 39.63 23.36 25.15
N PRO A 160 38.82 24.27 25.72
CA PRO A 160 39.19 24.99 26.94
C PRO A 160 39.33 24.01 28.11
N PRO A 161 40.25 24.25 29.05
CA PRO A 161 40.35 23.45 30.26
C PRO A 161 39.10 23.62 31.15
N ALA A 162 38.73 22.56 31.87
CA ALA A 162 37.49 22.45 32.67
C ALA A 162 37.22 23.63 33.64
N ASN A 163 38.27 24.30 34.11
CA ASN A 163 38.18 25.35 35.13
C ASN A 163 38.27 26.78 34.58
N GLY A 164 38.13 26.98 33.26
CA GLY A 164 38.12 28.32 32.68
C GLY A 164 39.41 29.14 32.93
N GLN A 165 40.50 28.48 33.35
CA GLN A 165 41.79 29.13 33.54
C GLN A 165 42.28 29.64 32.17
N GLN A 166 42.12 30.94 31.95
CA GLN A 166 42.72 31.67 30.84
C GLN A 166 44.24 31.47 30.90
N GLY A 167 44.76 30.58 30.06
CA GLY A 167 46.19 30.25 29.99
C GLY A 167 46.56 28.78 30.20
N GLY A 168 45.61 27.90 30.55
CA GLY A 168 45.87 26.46 30.62
C GLY A 168 46.07 25.83 29.22
N ARG A 169 46.94 24.81 29.12
CA ARG A 169 47.17 24.06 27.88
C ARG A 169 45.85 23.40 27.44
N GLY A 170 45.32 23.76 26.28
CA GLY A 170 44.05 23.24 25.78
C GLY A 170 44.05 21.72 25.63
N VAL A 171 42.90 21.08 25.83
CA VAL A 171 42.74 19.62 25.77
C VAL A 171 42.47 19.22 24.32
N PRO A 172 43.29 18.37 23.69
CA PRO A 172 43.05 17.92 22.32
C PRO A 172 41.84 16.99 22.26
N ALA A 173 40.88 17.31 21.40
CA ALA A 173 39.73 16.48 21.10
C ALA A 173 39.72 16.11 19.62
N THR A 174 39.66 14.82 19.34
CA THR A 174 39.64 14.26 17.98
C THR A 174 38.24 13.79 17.60
N PHE A 175 37.83 14.13 16.38
CA PHE A 175 36.57 13.66 15.80
C PHE A 175 36.69 13.56 14.27
N THR A 176 35.91 12.67 13.68
CA THR A 176 35.80 12.54 12.22
C THR A 176 34.61 13.35 11.73
N ALA A 177 34.79 14.12 10.65
CA ALA A 177 33.71 14.87 10.02
C ALA A 177 33.82 14.80 8.48
N ALA A 178 32.66 14.82 7.83
CA ALA A 178 32.53 14.88 6.38
C ALA A 178 32.08 16.30 6.01
N THR A 179 32.98 17.09 5.44
CA THR A 179 32.77 18.51 5.15
C THR A 179 32.48 18.74 3.67
N GLU A 180 31.74 19.79 3.33
CA GLU A 180 31.40 20.16 1.94
C GLU A 180 32.60 20.72 1.17
N ARG A 181 33.64 21.11 1.91
CA ARG A 181 34.87 21.69 1.38
C ARG A 181 36.06 21.20 2.16
N ARG A 182 37.24 21.32 1.55
CA ARG A 182 38.50 21.04 2.25
C ARG A 182 38.80 22.14 3.26
N HIS A 183 39.25 21.73 4.43
CA HIS A 183 39.70 22.61 5.49
C HIS A 183 41.20 22.51 5.66
N GLU A 184 41.81 23.60 6.11
CA GLU A 184 43.24 23.70 6.39
C GLU A 184 43.46 23.87 7.90
N VAL A 185 44.64 23.47 8.38
CA VAL A 185 45.05 23.71 9.77
C VAL A 185 44.98 25.22 10.06
N GLY A 186 44.41 25.59 11.21
CA GLY A 186 44.11 26.97 11.56
C GLY A 186 42.74 27.48 11.09
N GLY A 187 42.06 26.74 10.20
CA GLY A 187 40.65 26.96 9.86
C GLY A 187 39.72 26.70 11.04
N THR A 188 38.46 27.13 10.92
CA THR A 188 37.44 26.98 11.98
C THR A 188 36.40 25.92 11.65
N LEU A 189 36.00 25.15 12.66
CA LEU A 189 34.87 24.22 12.63
C LEU A 189 33.91 24.52 13.78
N TYR A 190 32.64 24.15 13.61
CA TYR A 190 31.69 24.11 14.72
C TYR A 190 31.94 22.82 15.51
N VAL A 191 31.94 22.95 16.83
CA VAL A 191 32.24 21.83 17.74
C VAL A 191 31.30 21.88 18.94
N GLY A 192 30.63 20.76 19.19
CA GLY A 192 29.88 20.46 20.40
C GLY A 192 30.82 19.85 21.45
N HIS A 193 30.91 20.49 22.61
CA HIS A 193 31.73 20.04 23.74
C HIS A 193 31.07 20.44 25.07
N VAL A 194 31.53 19.86 26.17
CA VAL A 194 31.06 20.23 27.51
C VAL A 194 32.15 21.05 28.21
N PRO A 195 31.93 22.35 28.50
CA PRO A 195 32.97 23.23 29.03
C PRO A 195 33.62 22.75 30.34
N GLY A 196 32.86 22.08 31.21
CA GLY A 196 33.34 21.53 32.47
C GLY A 196 33.89 20.10 32.39
N HIS A 197 33.77 19.44 31.24
CA HIS A 197 34.14 18.03 31.05
C HIS A 197 34.80 17.79 29.68
N PRO A 198 35.97 18.39 29.40
CA PRO A 198 36.68 18.21 28.13
C PRO A 198 37.11 16.76 27.87
N GLU A 199 37.19 15.92 28.89
CA GLU A 199 37.47 14.48 28.82
C GLU A 199 36.39 13.68 28.09
N LEU A 200 35.16 14.20 27.99
CA LEU A 200 34.10 13.60 27.19
C LEU A 200 34.36 13.73 25.67
N GLY A 201 35.35 14.54 25.29
CA GLY A 201 35.74 14.78 23.91
C GLY A 201 34.81 15.78 23.22
N ALA A 202 34.70 15.65 21.90
CA ALA A 202 33.94 16.56 21.08
C ALA A 202 33.33 15.88 19.85
N VAL A 203 32.31 16.51 19.30
CA VAL A 203 31.75 16.21 17.97
C VAL A 203 31.75 17.51 17.18
N GLY A 204 32.24 17.51 15.95
CA GLY A 204 32.28 18.72 15.13
C GLY A 204 31.89 18.50 13.68
N ASP A 205 31.66 19.62 13.02
CA ASP A 205 31.34 19.71 11.60
C ASP A 205 31.58 21.13 11.03
N ASP A 206 31.55 21.29 9.71
CA ASP A 206 31.68 22.59 9.04
C ASP A 206 30.39 23.43 9.12
N GLN A 207 29.24 22.78 9.35
CA GLN A 207 27.94 23.40 9.58
C GLN A 207 27.48 23.23 11.03
N ARG A 208 27.02 24.35 11.64
CA ARG A 208 26.45 24.34 12.98
C ARG A 208 25.23 23.40 13.09
N ALA A 209 24.37 23.39 12.07
CA ALA A 209 23.17 22.57 12.02
C ALA A 209 23.48 21.07 12.12
N GLU A 210 24.64 20.65 11.62
CA GLU A 210 25.09 19.26 11.60
C GLU A 210 25.65 18.82 12.95
N VAL A 211 26.36 19.71 13.65
CA VAL A 211 26.76 19.49 15.05
C VAL A 211 25.52 19.38 15.94
N GLU A 212 24.53 20.27 15.76
CA GLU A 212 23.26 20.20 16.49
C GLU A 212 22.45 18.94 16.13
N ARG A 213 22.54 18.44 14.89
CA ARG A 213 21.95 17.16 14.46
C ARG A 213 22.58 15.98 15.21
N LYS A 214 23.92 15.89 15.22
CA LYS A 214 24.66 14.82 15.92
C LYS A 214 24.40 14.86 17.42
N LEU A 215 24.43 16.05 18.03
CA LEU A 215 24.08 16.23 19.45
C LEU A 215 22.61 15.88 19.75
N SER A 216 21.68 16.15 18.83
CA SER A 216 20.27 15.75 19.00
C SER A 216 20.00 14.27 18.68
N GLY A 217 20.98 13.54 18.15
CA GLY A 217 20.85 12.13 17.74
C GLY A 217 19.82 11.92 16.62
N ARG A 218 19.63 12.94 15.77
CA ARG A 218 18.75 12.86 14.59
C ARG A 218 19.41 12.08 13.48
N ALA A 219 18.61 11.25 12.81
CA ALA A 219 19.17 10.28 11.88
C ALA A 219 19.50 10.82 10.47
N VAL A 220 18.90 11.97 10.12
CA VAL A 220 19.03 12.61 8.81
C VAL A 220 19.13 14.12 9.01
N GLU A 221 19.86 14.80 8.12
CA GLU A 221 19.88 16.26 8.06
C GLU A 221 18.47 16.84 7.92
N ALA A 222 18.23 18.03 8.49
CA ALA A 222 16.93 18.68 8.40
C ALA A 222 16.50 18.87 6.94
N SER A 223 17.40 19.36 6.09
CA SER A 223 17.13 19.59 4.67
C SER A 223 16.77 18.29 3.95
N THR A 224 17.57 17.24 4.13
CA THR A 224 17.34 15.93 3.51
C THR A 224 16.05 15.27 4.00
N SER A 225 15.69 15.43 5.28
CA SER A 225 14.42 14.93 5.82
C SER A 225 13.20 15.57 5.14
N TRP A 226 13.26 16.88 4.85
CA TRP A 226 12.23 17.60 4.12
C TRP A 226 12.19 17.22 2.63
N VAL A 227 13.35 17.00 2.00
CA VAL A 227 13.39 16.50 0.61
C VAL A 227 12.78 15.10 0.52
N ALA A 228 13.14 14.19 1.43
CA ALA A 228 12.59 12.83 1.49
C ALA A 228 11.07 12.85 1.72
N ALA A 229 10.59 13.69 2.65
CA ALA A 229 9.17 13.87 2.89
C ALA A 229 8.44 14.45 1.66
N GLY A 230 9.02 15.44 1.00
CA GLY A 230 8.48 16.03 -0.23
C GLY A 230 8.35 15.00 -1.36
N ILE A 231 9.38 14.19 -1.60
CA ILE A 231 9.36 13.10 -2.58
C ILE A 231 8.28 12.07 -2.21
N TRP A 232 8.21 11.66 -0.93
CA TRP A 232 7.20 10.72 -0.46
C TRP A 232 5.77 11.25 -0.68
N ILE A 233 5.51 12.53 -0.37
CA ILE A 233 4.21 13.19 -0.62
C ILE A 233 3.90 13.17 -2.11
N LEU A 234 4.84 13.57 -2.97
CA LEU A 234 4.64 13.62 -4.41
C LEU A 234 4.33 12.26 -5.01
N VAL A 235 5.08 11.22 -4.64
CA VAL A 235 4.84 9.84 -5.10
C VAL A 235 3.48 9.35 -4.63
N THR A 236 3.17 9.53 -3.35
CA THR A 236 1.87 9.13 -2.78
C THR A 236 0.72 9.86 -3.47
N LEU A 237 0.86 11.15 -3.73
CA LEU A 237 -0.14 11.97 -4.41
C LEU A 237 -0.30 11.56 -5.87
N ALA A 238 0.78 11.27 -6.59
CA ALA A 238 0.74 10.78 -7.97
C ALA A 238 0.04 9.41 -8.06
N LEU A 239 0.35 8.49 -7.13
CA LEU A 239 -0.32 7.20 -7.04
C LEU A 239 -1.81 7.36 -6.70
N CYS A 240 -2.16 8.25 -5.75
CA CYS A 240 -3.54 8.57 -5.41
C CYS A 240 -4.29 9.23 -6.58
N ALA A 241 -3.64 10.12 -7.34
CA ALA A 241 -4.21 10.82 -8.48
C ALA A 241 -4.40 9.88 -9.68
N GLY A 242 -3.43 8.99 -9.95
CA GLY A 242 -3.55 7.92 -10.94
C GLY A 242 -4.70 6.98 -10.58
N TRP A 243 -4.76 6.53 -9.33
CA TRP A 243 -5.86 5.72 -8.84
C TRP A 243 -7.21 6.45 -8.85
N TRP A 244 -7.25 7.77 -8.60
CA TRP A 244 -8.47 8.57 -8.77
C TRP A 244 -8.90 8.67 -10.23
N ARG A 245 -7.96 8.85 -11.16
CA ARG A 245 -8.21 8.91 -12.60
C ARG A 245 -8.72 7.58 -13.16
N GLU A 246 -8.16 6.46 -12.73
CA GLU A 246 -8.61 5.11 -13.11
C GLU A 246 -9.88 4.68 -12.35
N GLY A 247 -9.99 5.15 -11.10
CA GLY A 247 -10.99 4.81 -10.08
C GLY A 247 -12.34 5.55 -10.18
N VAL A 248 -12.67 6.12 -11.35
CA VAL A 248 -14.05 6.50 -11.71
C VAL A 248 -14.97 5.25 -11.81
N THR A 249 -14.49 4.06 -11.43
CA THR A 249 -15.29 2.87 -11.10
C THR A 249 -16.14 3.01 -9.83
N ARG A 250 -15.98 4.09 -9.04
CA ARG A 250 -16.83 4.35 -7.86
C ARG A 250 -18.30 4.46 -8.27
N ARG A 251 -19.07 3.43 -7.93
CA ARG A 251 -20.52 3.50 -8.01
C ARG A 251 -21.00 4.12 -6.72
N GLY A 252 -21.58 5.32 -6.79
CA GLY A 252 -22.41 5.84 -5.70
C GLY A 252 -23.63 4.95 -5.49
N ALA A 253 -24.26 5.04 -4.32
CA ALA A 253 -25.58 4.44 -4.11
C ALA A 253 -26.59 5.02 -5.12
N ARG A 254 -27.52 4.19 -5.59
CA ARG A 254 -28.48 4.56 -6.65
C ARG A 254 -29.88 4.12 -6.26
N SER A 255 -30.88 4.94 -6.59
CA SER A 255 -32.26 4.48 -6.65
C SER A 255 -32.49 3.69 -7.94
N THR A 256 -33.19 2.57 -7.85
CA THR A 256 -33.82 1.91 -9.00
C THR A 256 -35.19 2.54 -9.23
N GLY A 257 -35.61 2.65 -10.47
CA GLY A 257 -36.91 3.22 -10.84
C GLY A 257 -37.26 2.91 -12.29
N GLU A 258 -38.09 3.74 -12.91
CA GLU A 258 -38.45 3.61 -14.33
C GLU A 258 -37.21 3.55 -15.25
N GLY A 259 -37.27 2.71 -16.29
CA GLY A 259 -36.21 2.57 -17.30
C GLY A 259 -35.06 1.61 -16.95
N TRP A 260 -35.10 0.96 -15.78
CA TRP A 260 -34.20 -0.15 -15.48
C TRP A 260 -34.71 -1.46 -16.09
N VAL A 261 -33.79 -2.26 -16.63
CA VAL A 261 -34.06 -3.60 -17.14
C VAL A 261 -33.66 -4.62 -16.09
N ALA A 262 -34.52 -5.60 -15.84
CA ALA A 262 -34.27 -6.72 -14.96
C ALA A 262 -34.44 -8.02 -15.73
N LEU A 263 -33.46 -8.92 -15.61
CA LEU A 263 -33.45 -10.21 -16.26
C LEU A 263 -33.23 -11.32 -15.23
N ARG A 264 -34.08 -12.34 -15.27
CA ARG A 264 -33.93 -13.52 -14.42
C ARG A 264 -32.79 -14.39 -14.94
N VAL A 265 -31.83 -14.67 -14.06
CA VAL A 265 -30.62 -15.40 -14.45
C VAL A 265 -30.21 -16.43 -13.40
N ARG A 266 -29.55 -17.48 -13.86
CA ARG A 266 -28.85 -18.47 -13.05
C ARG A 266 -27.35 -18.46 -13.35
N VAL A 267 -26.52 -18.38 -12.33
CA VAL A 267 -25.06 -18.45 -12.50
C VAL A 267 -24.67 -19.87 -12.87
N THR A 268 -24.06 -20.09 -14.04
CA THR A 268 -23.60 -21.42 -14.47
C THR A 268 -22.16 -21.69 -14.05
N GLY A 269 -21.34 -20.65 -13.91
CA GLY A 269 -19.96 -20.76 -13.46
C GLY A 269 -19.10 -19.57 -13.85
N GLY A 270 -17.78 -19.74 -13.76
CA GLY A 270 -16.79 -18.76 -14.22
C GLY A 270 -16.20 -19.19 -15.55
N GLY A 271 -16.03 -18.25 -16.48
CA GLY A 271 -15.52 -18.51 -17.83
C GLY A 271 -14.71 -17.35 -18.40
N LYS A 272 -14.29 -17.52 -19.65
CA LYS A 272 -13.72 -16.45 -20.47
C LYS A 272 -14.72 -16.10 -21.57
N HIS A 273 -14.93 -14.81 -21.80
CA HIS A 273 -15.70 -14.31 -22.93
C HIS A 273 -14.81 -13.44 -23.81
N THR A 274 -14.87 -13.67 -25.11
CA THR A 274 -14.17 -12.87 -26.10
C THR A 274 -15.18 -11.89 -26.70
N ASP A 275 -15.06 -10.61 -26.35
CA ASP A 275 -15.83 -9.55 -26.97
C ASP A 275 -15.10 -9.12 -28.25
N ALA A 276 -15.61 -9.57 -29.40
CA ALA A 276 -15.10 -9.27 -30.72
C ALA A 276 -16.14 -8.46 -31.53
N PRO A 277 -15.71 -7.52 -32.39
CA PRO A 277 -16.61 -6.87 -33.36
C PRO A 277 -17.26 -7.90 -34.31
N PRO A 278 -18.54 -7.68 -34.70
CA PRO A 278 -19.23 -8.58 -35.61
C PRO A 278 -18.47 -8.73 -36.93
N ALA A 279 -18.52 -9.93 -37.50
CA ALA A 279 -17.90 -10.22 -38.79
C ALA A 279 -18.60 -9.48 -39.94
N GLU A 280 -19.90 -9.24 -39.81
CA GLU A 280 -20.71 -8.56 -40.82
C GLU A 280 -20.59 -7.03 -40.66
N GLY A 281 -20.12 -6.36 -41.72
CA GLY A 281 -19.91 -4.91 -41.77
C GLY A 281 -18.49 -4.41 -41.45
N THR A 282 -17.52 -5.31 -41.27
CA THR A 282 -16.10 -4.96 -40.98
C THR A 282 -15.15 -5.13 -42.17
N ASP A 283 -15.65 -5.05 -43.42
CA ASP A 283 -14.80 -5.13 -44.63
C ASP A 283 -13.74 -4.02 -44.71
N GLN A 284 -13.85 -2.97 -43.90
CA GLN A 284 -12.88 -1.87 -43.81
C GLN A 284 -11.95 -1.92 -42.58
N MET A 285 -12.17 -2.83 -41.62
CA MET A 285 -11.37 -2.86 -40.40
C MET A 285 -10.14 -3.76 -40.60
N THR A 286 -8.95 -3.19 -40.53
CA THR A 286 -7.71 -3.98 -40.72
C THR A 286 -7.59 -5.06 -39.66
N ALA A 287 -6.93 -6.18 -39.98
CA ALA A 287 -6.72 -7.28 -39.04
C ALA A 287 -6.05 -6.84 -37.72
N ARG A 288 -5.24 -5.77 -37.77
CA ARG A 288 -4.59 -5.15 -36.62
C ARG A 288 -5.60 -4.42 -35.73
N GLU A 289 -6.46 -3.58 -36.31
CA GLU A 289 -7.54 -2.90 -35.59
C GLU A 289 -8.57 -3.90 -35.02
N ARG A 290 -8.88 -4.97 -35.75
CA ARG A 290 -9.75 -6.05 -35.25
C ARG A 290 -9.13 -6.74 -34.02
N ARG A 291 -7.81 -6.94 -34.01
CA ARG A 291 -7.08 -7.50 -32.85
C ARG A 291 -7.09 -6.52 -31.67
N ASP A 292 -6.87 -5.24 -31.92
CA ASP A 292 -6.86 -4.19 -30.90
C ASP A 292 -8.26 -3.96 -30.29
N HIS A 293 -9.31 -4.26 -31.05
CA HIS A 293 -10.70 -4.16 -30.59
C HIS A 293 -11.26 -5.45 -29.96
N THR A 294 -10.56 -6.58 -30.08
CA THR A 294 -10.96 -7.86 -29.48
C THR A 294 -10.44 -7.96 -28.05
N ARG A 295 -11.32 -8.17 -27.08
CA ARG A 295 -10.95 -8.25 -25.65
C ARG A 295 -11.35 -9.60 -25.07
N GLN A 296 -10.41 -10.25 -24.39
CA GLN A 296 -10.73 -11.40 -23.52
C GLN A 296 -11.04 -10.92 -22.11
N LEU A 297 -12.24 -11.25 -21.65
CA LEU A 297 -12.77 -10.93 -20.33
C LEU A 297 -12.87 -12.22 -19.51
N LYS A 298 -12.39 -12.18 -18.26
CA LYS A 298 -12.81 -13.18 -17.27
C LYS A 298 -14.17 -12.73 -16.73
N CYS A 299 -15.17 -13.60 -16.76
CA CYS A 299 -16.55 -13.28 -16.40
C CYS A 299 -17.25 -14.45 -15.69
N LEU A 300 -18.33 -14.15 -14.98
CA LEU A 300 -19.35 -15.12 -14.62
C LEU A 300 -20.26 -15.31 -15.84
N LEU A 301 -20.60 -16.57 -16.12
CA LEU A 301 -21.56 -16.92 -17.15
C LEU A 301 -22.93 -17.05 -16.50
N LEU A 302 -23.91 -16.30 -17.02
CA LEU A 302 -25.27 -16.23 -16.50
C LEU A 302 -26.22 -16.84 -17.54
N ALA A 303 -26.80 -18.01 -17.26
CA ALA A 303 -27.88 -18.54 -18.08
C ALA A 303 -29.15 -17.72 -17.83
N VAL A 304 -29.85 -17.35 -18.90
CA VAL A 304 -31.11 -16.61 -18.82
C VAL A 304 -32.25 -17.62 -18.68
N ASP A 305 -33.06 -17.50 -17.64
CA ASP A 305 -34.14 -18.45 -17.39
C ASP A 305 -35.13 -18.48 -18.57
N GLY A 306 -35.49 -19.69 -19.02
CA GLY A 306 -36.39 -19.90 -20.17
C GLY A 306 -35.74 -19.80 -21.55
N THR A 307 -34.41 -19.65 -21.64
CA THR A 307 -33.67 -19.63 -22.91
C THR A 307 -32.34 -20.37 -22.81
N ASP A 308 -31.77 -20.78 -23.94
CA ASP A 308 -30.42 -21.37 -24.00
C ASP A 308 -29.29 -20.31 -24.01
N ARG A 309 -29.61 -19.04 -23.76
CA ARG A 309 -28.64 -17.94 -23.82
C ARG A 309 -27.83 -17.79 -22.54
N THR A 310 -26.56 -17.46 -22.72
CA THR A 310 -25.64 -17.10 -21.64
C THR A 310 -25.15 -15.66 -21.77
N VAL A 311 -25.29 -14.87 -20.71
CA VAL A 311 -24.82 -13.49 -20.62
C VAL A 311 -23.50 -13.44 -19.84
N PRO A 312 -22.42 -12.82 -20.38
CA PRO A 312 -21.16 -12.66 -19.68
C PRO A 312 -21.23 -11.46 -18.75
N PHE A 313 -21.08 -11.71 -17.45
CA PHE A 313 -21.02 -10.68 -16.42
C PHE A 313 -19.60 -10.59 -15.85
N HIS A 314 -18.91 -9.49 -16.10
CA HIS A 314 -17.57 -9.26 -15.55
C HIS A 314 -17.62 -8.22 -14.42
N GLY A 315 -16.93 -8.51 -13.32
CA GLY A 315 -16.92 -7.67 -12.13
C GLY A 315 -15.78 -8.08 -11.21
N GLU A 316 -15.75 -7.52 -10.01
CA GLU A 316 -14.69 -7.83 -9.02
C GLU A 316 -14.63 -9.32 -8.66
N LEU A 317 -15.73 -10.06 -8.87
CA LEU A 317 -15.88 -11.49 -8.63
C LEU A 317 -15.59 -12.39 -9.84
N SER A 318 -15.02 -11.90 -10.94
CA SER A 318 -14.84 -12.72 -12.15
C SER A 318 -13.66 -13.71 -12.10
N SER A 319 -13.52 -14.43 -10.97
CA SER A 319 -12.57 -15.53 -10.82
C SER A 319 -13.26 -16.88 -11.02
N THR A 320 -12.52 -17.87 -11.51
CA THR A 320 -13.00 -19.26 -11.64
C THR A 320 -13.53 -19.80 -10.30
N VAL A 321 -12.85 -19.47 -9.19
CA VAL A 321 -13.24 -19.90 -7.85
C VAL A 321 -14.57 -19.27 -7.41
N ALA A 322 -14.77 -17.98 -7.68
CA ALA A 322 -16.04 -17.31 -7.42
C ALA A 322 -17.19 -17.91 -8.24
N GLY A 323 -16.94 -18.19 -9.51
CA GLY A 323 -17.88 -18.89 -10.38
C GLY A 323 -18.30 -20.24 -9.82
N THR A 324 -17.37 -21.04 -9.26
CA THR A 324 -17.72 -22.33 -8.64
C THR A 324 -18.51 -22.22 -7.33
N VAL A 325 -18.47 -21.07 -6.66
CA VAL A 325 -19.22 -20.85 -5.39
C VAL A 325 -20.61 -20.35 -5.67
N LEU A 326 -20.75 -19.49 -6.69
CA LEU A 326 -22.03 -18.93 -7.10
C LEU A 326 -22.77 -19.83 -8.10
N ALA A 327 -22.12 -20.83 -8.69
CA ALA A 327 -22.76 -21.78 -9.61
C ALA A 327 -24.02 -22.40 -9.00
N GLY A 328 -25.12 -22.37 -9.75
CA GLY A 328 -26.44 -22.83 -9.34
C GLY A 328 -27.27 -21.78 -8.59
N THR A 329 -26.71 -20.64 -8.20
CA THR A 329 -27.49 -19.55 -7.60
C THR A 329 -28.31 -18.81 -8.66
N SER A 330 -29.55 -18.49 -8.31
CA SER A 330 -30.47 -17.71 -9.13
C SER A 330 -30.61 -16.29 -8.59
N GLY A 331 -30.95 -15.36 -9.48
CA GLY A 331 -31.09 -13.96 -9.14
C GLY A 331 -31.56 -13.11 -10.30
N LEU A 332 -31.44 -11.80 -10.11
CA LEU A 332 -31.78 -10.78 -11.09
C LEU A 332 -30.51 -10.08 -11.56
N LEU A 333 -30.31 -10.03 -12.87
CA LEU A 333 -29.35 -9.15 -13.51
C LEU A 333 -30.06 -7.83 -13.85
N VAL A 334 -29.55 -6.73 -13.32
CA VAL A 334 -30.22 -5.43 -13.37
C VAL A 334 -29.29 -4.39 -13.98
N TRP A 335 -29.74 -3.65 -14.98
CA TRP A 335 -28.95 -2.57 -15.60
C TRP A 335 -29.84 -1.45 -16.12
N HIS A 336 -29.22 -0.30 -16.38
CA HIS A 336 -29.89 0.83 -17.01
C HIS A 336 -29.32 1.03 -18.43
N PRO A 337 -30.11 0.96 -19.51
CA PRO A 337 -29.62 0.96 -20.90
C PRO A 337 -28.78 2.18 -21.28
N GLN A 338 -29.10 3.34 -20.70
CA GLN A 338 -28.39 4.61 -20.93
C GLN A 338 -27.09 4.73 -20.11
N ARG A 339 -26.87 3.87 -19.10
CA ARG A 339 -25.69 3.96 -18.22
C ARG A 339 -24.57 3.07 -18.77
N ARG A 340 -23.87 3.62 -19.75
CA ARG A 340 -22.75 2.96 -20.44
C ARG A 340 -21.42 3.54 -20.00
N ARG A 341 -20.39 2.71 -20.00
CA ARG A 341 -18.99 3.10 -19.84
C ARG A 341 -18.21 2.52 -21.02
N SER A 342 -17.95 3.35 -22.02
CA SER A 342 -17.29 2.92 -23.26
C SER A 342 -18.06 1.73 -23.87
N LYS A 343 -17.41 0.56 -24.02
CA LYS A 343 -17.98 -0.67 -24.59
C LYS A 343 -18.84 -1.50 -23.63
N ASP A 344 -18.94 -1.11 -22.36
CA ASP A 344 -19.61 -1.90 -21.32
C ASP A 344 -20.86 -1.17 -20.77
N VAL A 345 -21.92 -1.92 -20.44
CA VAL A 345 -23.09 -1.43 -19.71
C VAL A 345 -22.93 -1.79 -18.23
N LEU A 346 -23.17 -0.81 -17.35
CA LEU A 346 -23.05 -1.04 -15.91
C LEU A 346 -24.26 -1.85 -15.42
N ALA A 347 -23.97 -3.02 -14.83
CA ALA A 347 -24.97 -3.96 -14.34
C ALA A 347 -24.74 -4.35 -12.88
N GLU A 348 -25.79 -4.82 -12.21
CA GLU A 348 -25.79 -5.33 -10.85
C GLU A 348 -26.42 -6.72 -10.87
N LEU A 349 -25.73 -7.73 -10.32
CA LEU A 349 -26.28 -9.06 -10.11
C LEU A 349 -26.77 -9.17 -8.67
N ILE A 350 -28.05 -9.47 -8.50
CA ILE A 350 -28.73 -9.51 -7.22
C ILE A 350 -29.20 -10.94 -6.98
N GLY A 351 -28.63 -11.61 -5.98
CA GLY A 351 -29.07 -12.94 -5.61
C GLY A 351 -30.46 -12.93 -4.99
N ASP A 352 -31.19 -14.03 -5.15
CA ASP A 352 -32.47 -14.23 -4.45
C ASP A 352 -32.32 -14.14 -2.94
N ASP A 353 -31.19 -14.58 -2.42
CA ASP A 353 -30.90 -14.55 -0.99
C ASP A 353 -30.54 -13.15 -0.46
N GLY A 354 -30.50 -12.12 -1.33
CA GLY A 354 -30.33 -10.71 -0.92
C GLY A 354 -28.91 -10.15 -1.00
N TRP A 355 -27.95 -10.87 -1.57
CA TRP A 355 -26.62 -10.31 -1.85
C TRP A 355 -26.61 -9.50 -3.15
N GLN A 356 -25.84 -8.43 -3.20
CA GLN A 356 -25.66 -7.56 -4.37
C GLN A 356 -24.20 -7.62 -4.87
N LEU A 357 -24.02 -7.83 -6.17
CA LEU A 357 -22.73 -7.87 -6.83
C LEU A 357 -22.65 -6.85 -8.00
N PRO A 358 -21.82 -5.81 -7.88
CA PRO A 358 -21.60 -4.85 -8.95
C PRO A 358 -20.67 -5.41 -10.04
N GLY A 359 -21.05 -5.21 -11.30
CA GLY A 359 -20.25 -5.58 -12.46
C GLY A 359 -20.74 -4.94 -13.75
N ALA A 360 -20.40 -5.51 -14.88
CA ALA A 360 -20.76 -4.97 -16.18
C ALA A 360 -20.96 -6.10 -17.18
N VAL A 361 -21.72 -5.77 -18.21
CA VAL A 361 -22.00 -6.64 -19.35
C VAL A 361 -21.57 -5.90 -20.60
N PRO A 362 -20.92 -6.55 -21.58
CA PRO A 362 -20.61 -5.93 -22.86
C PRO A 362 -21.88 -5.31 -23.48
N ALA A 363 -21.78 -4.07 -23.95
CA ALA A 363 -22.94 -3.29 -24.37
C ALA A 363 -23.72 -3.96 -25.51
N ARG A 364 -23.01 -4.69 -26.38
CA ARG A 364 -23.60 -5.47 -27.47
C ARG A 364 -24.49 -6.58 -26.94
N VAL A 365 -23.95 -7.44 -26.07
CA VAL A 365 -24.73 -8.53 -25.47
C VAL A 365 -25.96 -7.99 -24.72
N ALA A 366 -25.81 -6.86 -24.01
CA ALA A 366 -26.95 -6.22 -23.34
C ALA A 366 -28.00 -5.66 -24.31
N GLN A 367 -27.60 -5.19 -25.49
CA GLN A 367 -28.50 -4.73 -26.55
C GLN A 367 -29.21 -5.90 -27.22
N ASP A 368 -28.48 -6.96 -27.59
CA ASP A 368 -29.03 -8.15 -28.22
C ASP A 368 -30.07 -8.82 -27.31
N VAL A 369 -29.77 -8.91 -26.01
CA VAL A 369 -30.74 -9.42 -25.02
C VAL A 369 -31.96 -8.52 -24.91
N ALA A 370 -31.78 -7.19 -24.89
CA ALA A 370 -32.91 -6.26 -24.82
C ALA A 370 -33.80 -6.31 -26.09
N GLN A 371 -33.21 -6.49 -27.26
CA GLN A 371 -33.92 -6.61 -28.54
C GLN A 371 -34.72 -7.91 -28.61
N ASP A 372 -34.12 -9.03 -28.22
CA ASP A 372 -34.81 -10.32 -28.16
C ASP A 372 -35.95 -10.33 -27.15
N MET A 373 -35.77 -9.70 -25.99
CA MET A 373 -36.83 -9.52 -25.00
C MET A 373 -38.01 -8.70 -25.57
N ALA A 374 -37.74 -7.70 -26.40
CA ALA A 374 -38.78 -6.93 -27.06
C ALA A 374 -39.51 -7.72 -28.16
N ALA A 375 -38.84 -8.74 -28.74
CA ALA A 375 -39.39 -9.57 -29.82
C ALA A 375 -40.21 -10.78 -29.32
N ALA A 376 -40.01 -11.24 -28.09
CA ALA A 376 -40.73 -12.39 -27.51
C ALA A 376 -42.03 -11.98 -26.81
N ALA A 377 -43.20 -12.40 -27.33
CA ALA A 377 -44.50 -12.24 -26.67
C ALA A 377 -45.24 -13.60 -26.49
N PRO A 378 -45.89 -13.88 -25.33
CA PRO A 378 -45.83 -13.14 -24.08
C PRO A 378 -44.64 -13.59 -23.23
N ALA A 379 -43.89 -12.57 -22.80
CA ALA A 379 -42.80 -12.54 -21.82
C ALA A 379 -42.65 -13.75 -20.87
N PRO A 380 -41.48 -14.41 -20.79
CA PRO A 380 -41.14 -15.26 -19.65
C PRO A 380 -41.08 -14.40 -18.38
N GLU A 381 -42.14 -14.37 -17.56
CA GLU A 381 -42.28 -13.59 -16.31
C GLU A 381 -41.61 -12.20 -16.33
N SER A 382 -41.67 -11.50 -17.46
CA SER A 382 -41.05 -10.18 -17.65
C SER A 382 -42.14 -9.12 -17.64
N GLY A 383 -42.74 -8.90 -16.47
CA GLY A 383 -43.64 -7.76 -16.25
C GLY A 383 -42.84 -6.47 -16.00
N PRO A 384 -43.40 -5.28 -16.26
CA PRO A 384 -42.84 -4.04 -15.74
C PRO A 384 -42.71 -4.21 -14.23
N VAL A 385 -41.52 -3.96 -13.70
CA VAL A 385 -41.26 -4.10 -12.27
C VAL A 385 -42.25 -3.19 -11.55
N THR A 386 -43.17 -3.77 -10.78
CA THR A 386 -44.05 -2.99 -9.89
C THR A 386 -43.17 -2.17 -8.97
N GLU A 387 -43.23 -0.85 -9.10
CA GLU A 387 -42.71 0.11 -8.13
C GLU A 387 -43.33 -0.23 -6.76
N GLY A 388 -42.63 -1.02 -5.95
CA GLY A 388 -43.27 -1.53 -4.74
C GLY A 388 -42.51 -2.57 -3.93
N GLY A 389 -41.24 -2.84 -4.24
CA GLY A 389 -40.38 -3.66 -3.37
C GLY A 389 -39.91 -2.89 -2.13
N ALA A 390 -40.80 -2.24 -1.38
CA ALA A 390 -40.47 -1.40 -0.23
C ALA A 390 -39.74 -2.14 0.92
N GLY A 391 -39.67 -3.48 0.86
CA GLY A 391 -39.03 -4.33 1.87
C GLY A 391 -37.75 -5.06 1.45
N ARG A 392 -37.38 -5.15 0.16
CA ARG A 392 -36.23 -5.97 -0.26
C ARG A 392 -34.90 -5.25 0.04
N GLN A 393 -34.33 -5.54 1.20
CA GLN A 393 -32.99 -5.08 1.56
C GLN A 393 -31.93 -5.98 0.93
N VAL A 394 -30.99 -5.36 0.21
CA VAL A 394 -29.85 -6.06 -0.37
C VAL A 394 -28.56 -5.62 0.30
N ARG A 395 -27.63 -6.57 0.50
CA ARG A 395 -26.32 -6.31 1.09
C ARG A 395 -25.22 -6.51 0.06
N LEU A 396 -24.35 -5.50 -0.08
CA LEU A 396 -23.19 -5.61 -0.94
C LEU A 396 -22.32 -6.81 -0.53
N LEU A 397 -21.98 -7.66 -1.50
CA LEU A 397 -21.08 -8.78 -1.30
C LEU A 397 -19.62 -8.26 -1.25
N ASP A 398 -19.17 -7.79 -0.08
CA ASP A 398 -17.77 -7.36 0.14
C ASP A 398 -16.85 -8.57 0.30
N LEU A 399 -16.22 -8.98 -0.79
CA LEU A 399 -15.18 -10.01 -0.76
C LEU A 399 -13.94 -9.58 -0.01
N GLY A 400 -13.65 -8.28 -0.03
CA GLY A 400 -12.49 -7.78 0.64
C GLY A 400 -12.65 -7.86 2.16
N ALA A 401 -13.85 -7.99 2.73
CA ALA A 401 -13.99 -8.30 4.17
C ALA A 401 -13.24 -9.60 4.56
N ALA A 402 -13.05 -10.52 3.61
CA ALA A 402 -12.28 -11.75 3.79
C ALA A 402 -10.90 -11.72 3.11
N TRP A 403 -10.37 -10.55 2.69
CA TRP A 403 -9.08 -10.47 1.98
C TRP A 403 -7.95 -11.09 2.78
N SER A 404 -7.94 -10.85 4.10
CA SER A 404 -6.90 -11.36 5.01
C SER A 404 -6.87 -12.88 5.04
N ALA A 405 -8.00 -13.54 4.81
CA ALA A 405 -8.13 -14.99 4.72
C ALA A 405 -7.67 -15.57 3.36
N THR A 406 -7.45 -14.72 2.36
CA THR A 406 -7.02 -15.11 1.00
C THR A 406 -5.56 -14.76 0.70
N VAL A 407 -4.86 -14.12 1.65
CA VAL A 407 -3.43 -13.81 1.56
C VAL A 407 -2.65 -15.13 1.40
N PRO A 408 -1.79 -15.24 0.38
CA PRO A 408 -0.93 -16.41 0.24
C PRO A 408 -0.06 -16.61 1.49
N LYS A 409 -0.02 -17.86 2.00
CA LYS A 409 0.88 -18.24 3.11
C LYS A 409 2.34 -17.83 2.89
N PRO A 410 2.96 -17.98 1.70
CA PRO A 410 4.35 -17.55 1.51
C PRO A 410 4.50 -16.02 1.59
N LEU A 411 3.54 -15.24 1.08
CA LEU A 411 3.56 -13.78 1.26
C LEU A 411 3.50 -13.41 2.74
N LEU A 412 2.66 -14.08 3.53
CA LEU A 412 2.61 -13.87 4.98
C LEU A 412 3.95 -14.20 5.65
N ALA A 413 4.60 -15.31 5.28
CA ALA A 413 5.92 -15.68 5.80
C ALA A 413 6.98 -14.62 5.45
N GLY A 414 7.00 -14.12 4.21
CA GLY A 414 7.89 -13.04 3.79
C GLY A 414 7.66 -11.74 4.55
N LEU A 415 6.40 -11.39 4.85
CA LEU A 415 6.06 -10.24 5.70
C LEU A 415 6.52 -10.44 7.16
N VAL A 416 6.39 -11.65 7.71
CA VAL A 416 6.92 -11.96 9.06
C VAL A 416 8.43 -11.81 9.10
N CYS A 417 9.16 -12.33 8.11
CA CYS A 417 10.60 -12.15 8.00
C CYS A 417 10.98 -10.66 7.89
N SER A 418 10.26 -9.90 7.06
CA SER A 418 10.47 -8.45 6.90
C SER A 418 10.31 -7.70 8.23
N VAL A 419 9.24 -7.94 8.98
CA VAL A 419 8.99 -7.31 10.28
C VAL A 419 10.03 -7.76 11.33
N ALA A 420 10.47 -9.02 11.30
CA ALA A 420 11.52 -9.52 12.19
C ALA A 420 12.87 -8.82 11.92
N ILE A 421 13.26 -8.66 10.65
CA ILE A 421 14.47 -7.93 10.26
C ILE A 421 14.37 -6.46 10.69
N MET A 422 13.20 -5.84 10.51
CA MET A 422 12.93 -4.49 10.97
C MET A 422 13.12 -4.37 12.49
N GLY A 423 12.58 -5.31 13.27
CA GLY A 423 12.79 -5.38 14.71
C GLY A 423 14.27 -5.52 15.09
N ALA A 424 15.02 -6.37 14.37
CA ALA A 424 16.46 -6.53 14.60
C ALA A 424 17.24 -5.23 14.30
N LEU A 425 16.93 -4.53 13.21
CA LEU A 425 17.55 -3.24 12.87
C LEU A 425 17.22 -2.14 13.89
N LEU A 426 16.04 -2.17 14.48
CA LEU A 426 15.64 -1.25 15.55
C LEU A 426 16.31 -1.58 16.89
N ALA A 427 16.60 -2.85 17.16
CA ALA A 427 17.18 -3.31 18.43
C ALA A 427 18.71 -3.21 18.47
N VAL A 428 19.39 -3.31 17.33
CA VAL A 428 20.86 -3.31 17.26
C VAL A 428 21.40 -1.92 16.87
N PRO A 429 22.03 -1.18 17.80
CA PRO A 429 22.64 0.11 17.54
C PRO A 429 24.09 -0.05 17.01
N ASP A 430 24.31 -0.89 16.00
CA ASP A 430 25.63 -1.07 15.37
C ASP A 430 25.69 -0.48 13.96
N ASN A 431 26.84 0.11 13.65
CA ASN A 431 27.16 0.88 12.44
C ASN A 431 27.76 0.03 11.30
N GLY A 432 27.41 -1.25 11.23
CA GLY A 432 28.01 -2.14 10.24
C GLY A 432 27.39 -2.01 8.85
N ALA A 433 28.22 -2.15 7.80
CA ALA A 433 27.78 -2.21 6.40
C ALA A 433 26.72 -3.30 6.13
N TRP A 434 26.55 -4.26 7.04
CA TRP A 434 25.50 -5.27 7.03
C TRP A 434 24.08 -4.68 7.07
N ARG A 435 23.88 -3.46 7.59
CA ARG A 435 22.55 -2.82 7.65
C ARG A 435 21.94 -2.57 6.26
N LEU A 436 22.77 -2.19 5.29
CA LEU A 436 22.33 -2.00 3.90
C LEU A 436 21.80 -3.32 3.32
N TRP A 437 22.54 -4.40 3.55
CA TRP A 437 22.15 -5.75 3.12
C TRP A 437 20.89 -6.24 3.85
N ALA A 438 20.81 -6.03 5.17
CA ALA A 438 19.62 -6.36 5.95
C ALA A 438 18.40 -5.55 5.50
N GLY A 439 18.58 -4.26 5.18
CA GLY A 439 17.55 -3.39 4.62
C GLY A 439 17.01 -3.91 3.28
N ALA A 440 17.91 -4.24 2.36
CA ALA A 440 17.56 -4.81 1.06
C ALA A 440 16.84 -6.16 1.20
N VAL A 441 17.35 -7.06 2.05
CA VAL A 441 16.74 -8.38 2.30
C VAL A 441 15.36 -8.22 2.92
N GLY A 442 15.20 -7.32 3.91
CA GLY A 442 13.93 -7.09 4.57
C GLY A 442 12.87 -6.49 3.64
N LEU A 443 13.25 -5.59 2.73
CA LEU A 443 12.35 -5.04 1.71
C LEU A 443 11.95 -6.08 0.66
N LEU A 444 12.88 -6.95 0.24
CA LEU A 444 12.67 -7.92 -0.84
C LEU A 444 12.06 -9.25 -0.37
N ALA A 445 12.12 -9.59 0.93
CA ALA A 445 11.62 -10.86 1.46
C ALA A 445 10.15 -11.19 1.05
N PRO A 446 9.18 -10.25 1.08
CA PRO A 446 7.81 -10.54 0.64
C PRO A 446 7.71 -10.87 -0.86
N LEU A 447 8.53 -10.21 -1.70
CA LEU A 447 8.57 -10.45 -3.14
C LEU A 447 9.24 -11.78 -3.48
N ALA A 448 10.37 -12.08 -2.84
CA ALA A 448 11.08 -13.34 -3.01
C ALA A 448 10.17 -14.54 -2.65
N ALA A 449 9.45 -14.45 -1.53
CA ALA A 449 8.52 -15.51 -1.11
C ALA A 449 7.38 -15.75 -2.13
N LEU A 450 6.90 -14.69 -2.79
CA LEU A 450 5.91 -14.82 -3.87
C LEU A 450 6.52 -15.44 -5.13
N LEU A 451 7.74 -15.07 -5.52
CA LEU A 451 8.41 -15.61 -6.72
C LEU A 451 8.73 -17.10 -6.59
N VAL A 452 9.15 -17.55 -5.40
CA VAL A 452 9.34 -18.99 -5.11
C VAL A 452 8.02 -19.76 -5.23
N GLN A 453 6.90 -19.16 -4.85
CA GLN A 453 5.59 -19.82 -5.02
C GLN A 453 5.22 -19.96 -6.50
N VAL A 454 5.49 -18.94 -7.32
CA VAL A 454 5.15 -18.95 -8.74
C VAL A 454 5.98 -19.98 -9.50
N SER A 455 7.29 -20.07 -9.22
CA SER A 455 8.18 -21.07 -9.83
C SER A 455 7.79 -22.51 -9.47
N LEU A 456 7.55 -22.79 -8.18
CA LEU A 456 7.11 -24.13 -7.75
C LEU A 456 5.73 -24.52 -8.31
N ALA A 457 4.86 -23.55 -8.60
CA ALA A 457 3.56 -23.80 -9.20
C ALA A 457 3.63 -24.07 -10.72
N ASP A 458 4.69 -23.61 -11.38
CA ASP A 458 4.96 -23.88 -12.80
C ASP A 458 5.63 -25.24 -12.99
N GLU A 459 6.57 -25.61 -12.11
CA GLU A 459 7.22 -26.93 -12.13
C GLU A 459 6.25 -28.08 -11.83
N GLY A 460 5.22 -27.86 -11.01
CA GLY A 460 4.17 -28.85 -10.75
C GLY A 460 3.13 -29.01 -11.87
N ARG A 461 3.28 -28.33 -13.00
CA ARG A 461 2.42 -28.43 -14.20
C ARG A 461 3.14 -28.95 -15.45
N ALA A 462 4.46 -29.12 -15.37
CA ALA A 462 5.24 -29.91 -16.33
C ALA A 462 5.19 -31.38 -15.91
#